data_AF-A0A0F9BSE6-F1
#
_entry.id   AF-A0A0F9BSE6-F1
#
_cell.length_a   1.000
_cell.length_b   1.000
_cell.length_c   1.000
_cell.angle_alpha   90.00
_cell.angle_beta   90.00
_cell.angle_gamma   90.00
#
_symmetry.space_group_name_H-M   'P 1'
#
loop_
_entity.id
_entity.type
_entity.pdbx_description
1 polymer ?
#
loop_
_entity_poly.entity_id
_entity_poly.type
_entity_poly.pdbx_seq_one_letter_code
_entity_poly.pdbx_strand_id
1 'polypeptide(L)' 'KILSVDVARFGDDQTVIGTRQGRKATVLKKYHGLDTVQVAERTIEFIIQEKPRAVVVDGDGLGAGVVDQLRARVQVL' A
#
# COMPACT_ATOMS: atom_id res chain seq x y z
N LYS A 1 9.30 5.58 -10.03
CA LYS A 1 8.10 5.81 -9.20
C LYS A 1 8.10 4.77 -8.09
N ILE A 2 7.93 5.19 -6.85
CA ILE A 2 7.81 4.30 -5.70
C ILE A 2 6.36 4.41 -5.23
N LEU A 3 5.72 3.27 -4.97
CA LEU A 3 4.41 3.22 -4.32
C LEU A 3 4.63 3.10 -2.82
N SER A 4 3.89 3.87 -2.04
CA SER A 4 4.00 3.92 -0.58
C SER A 4 2.63 3.65 0.04
N VAL A 5 2.59 2.79 1.03
CA VAL A 5 1.37 2.34 1.71
C VAL A 5 1.57 2.49 3.21
N ASP A 6 0.78 3.37 3.83
CA ASP A 6 0.68 3.51 5.27
C ASP A 6 -0.63 2.85 5.71
N VAL A 7 -0.54 1.84 6.57
CA VAL A 7 -1.62 0.90 6.83
C VAL A 7 -2.33 1.25 8.14
N ALA A 8 -3.58 1.67 8.03
CA ALA A 8 -4.51 1.70 9.16
C ALA A 8 -5.64 0.70 8.94
N ARG A 9 -6.14 0.11 10.02
CA ARG A 9 -7.23 -0.87 9.96
C ARG A 9 -8.56 -0.26 10.38
N PHE A 10 -9.06 -0.69 11.52
CA PHE A 10 -10.30 -0.21 12.13
C PHE A 10 -10.02 0.99 13.03
N GLY A 11 -11.05 1.77 13.33
CA GLY A 11 -10.94 3.03 14.07
C GLY A 11 -10.99 4.23 13.13
N ASP A 12 -10.56 5.39 13.64
CA ASP A 12 -10.72 6.67 12.95
C ASP A 12 -9.60 6.98 11.95
N ASP A 13 -8.47 6.26 12.07
CA ASP A 13 -7.34 6.42 11.17
C ASP A 13 -7.63 5.90 9.75
N GLN A 14 -6.81 6.34 8.79
CA GLN A 14 -6.95 6.03 7.38
C GLN A 14 -5.74 5.28 6.85
N THR A 15 -5.97 4.21 6.08
CA THR A 15 -4.94 3.69 5.18
C THR A 15 -4.70 4.71 4.09
N VAL A 16 -3.44 5.05 3.81
CA VAL A 16 -3.03 5.99 2.76
C VAL A 16 -2.16 5.28 1.73
N ILE A 17 -2.56 5.34 0.46
CA ILE A 17 -1.76 4.88 -0.67
C ILE A 17 -1.33 6.10 -1.49
N GLY A 18 -0.03 6.21 -1.75
CA GLY A 18 0.55 7.33 -2.47
C GLY A 18 1.74 6.91 -3.34
N THR A 19 2.24 7.84 -4.14
CA THR A 19 3.47 7.66 -4.92
C THR A 19 4.50 8.71 -4.59
N ARG A 20 5.78 8.32 -4.69
CA ARG A 20 6.92 9.22 -4.65
C ARG A 20 7.74 9.13 -5.94
N GLN A 21 8.10 10.28 -6.50
CA GLN A 21 9.03 10.41 -7.62
C GLN A 21 10.00 11.56 -7.31
N GLY A 22 11.25 11.23 -6.95
CA GLY A 22 12.23 12.22 -6.50
C GLY A 22 11.74 12.96 -5.25
N ARG A 23 11.67 14.29 -5.32
CA ARG A 23 11.21 15.17 -4.22
C ARG A 23 9.71 15.42 -4.20
N LYS A 24 8.94 14.79 -5.09
CA LYS A 24 7.48 14.95 -5.15
C LYS A 24 6.79 13.70 -4.59
N ALA A 25 5.86 13.91 -3.67
CA ALA A 25 4.93 12.91 -3.19
C ALA A 25 3.50 13.30 -3.59
N THR A 26 2.68 12.31 -3.93
CA THR A 26 1.28 12.48 -4.28
C THR A 26 0.47 11.43 -3.54
N VAL A 27 -0.56 11.84 -2.80
CA VAL A 27 -1.56 10.93 -2.25
C VAL A 27 -2.50 10.51 -3.37
N LEU A 28 -2.64 9.21 -3.60
CA LEU A 28 -3.54 8.66 -4.60
C LEU A 28 -4.91 8.38 -4.00
N LYS A 29 -4.93 7.74 -2.83
CA LYS A 29 -6.18 7.37 -2.17
C LYS A 29 -6.02 7.22 -0.66
N LYS A 30 -7.12 7.45 0.04
CA LYS A 30 -7.29 7.16 1.46
C LYS A 30 -8.50 6.25 1.66
N TYR A 31 -8.42 5.35 2.62
CA TYR A 31 -9.47 4.40 2.95
C TYR A 31 -9.66 4.31 4.47
N HIS A 32 -10.91 4.18 4.92
CA HIS A 32 -11.25 3.87 6.31
C HIS A 32 -11.70 2.41 6.45
N GLY A 33 -11.38 1.80 7.58
CA GLY A 33 -12.01 0.55 8.02
C GLY A 33 -11.69 -0.69 7.19
N LEU A 34 -10.62 -0.65 6.36
CA LEU A 34 -10.21 -1.81 5.58
C LEU A 34 -9.42 -2.78 6.45
N ASP A 35 -9.65 -4.07 6.27
CA ASP A 35 -8.74 -5.09 6.80
C ASP A 35 -7.46 -5.21 5.94
N THR A 36 -6.46 -5.94 6.44
CA THR A 36 -5.17 -6.08 5.77
C THR A 36 -5.25 -6.79 4.42
N VAL A 37 -6.25 -7.65 4.22
CA VAL A 37 -6.47 -8.34 2.93
C VAL A 37 -7.00 -7.33 1.91
N GLN A 38 -8.00 -6.54 2.30
CA GLN A 38 -8.56 -5.48 1.46
C GLN A 38 -7.52 -4.40 1.12
N VAL A 39 -6.67 -4.02 2.08
CA VAL A 39 -5.56 -3.09 1.81
C VAL A 39 -4.56 -3.68 0.80
N ALA A 40 -4.25 -4.97 0.91
CA ALA A 40 -3.40 -5.65 -0.09
C ALA A 40 -4.04 -5.64 -1.48
N GLU A 41 -5.36 -5.91 -1.61
CA GLU A 41 -6.06 -5.80 -2.89
C GLU A 41 -5.94 -4.42 -3.51
N ARG A 42 -6.23 -3.36 -2.74
CA ARG A 42 -6.10 -1.97 -3.23
C ARG A 42 -4.67 -1.64 -3.63
N THR A 43 -3.71 -2.15 -2.87
CA THR A 43 -2.30 -1.97 -3.21
C THR A 43 -1.95 -2.67 -4.53
N ILE A 44 -2.44 -3.90 -4.78
CA ILE A 44 -2.25 -4.62 -6.04
C ILE A 44 -2.87 -3.85 -7.22
N GLU A 45 -4.07 -3.30 -7.06
CA GLU A 45 -4.71 -2.44 -8.07
C GLU A 45 -3.80 -1.27 -8.46
N PHE A 46 -3.22 -0.57 -7.47
CA PHE A 46 -2.27 0.52 -7.72
C PHE A 46 -0.92 0.05 -8.25
N ILE A 47 -0.43 -1.13 -7.89
CA ILE A 47 0.79 -1.71 -8.51
C ILE A 47 0.59 -1.86 -10.01
N ILE A 48 -0.56 -2.42 -10.43
CA ILE A 48 -0.89 -2.64 -11.84
C ILE A 48 -1.04 -1.31 -12.59
N GLN A 49 -1.74 -0.33 -12.00
CA GLN A 49 -2.00 0.97 -12.62
C GLN A 49 -0.75 1.84 -12.70
N GLU A 50 -0.03 1.99 -11.58
CA GLU A 50 1.08 2.94 -11.46
C GLU A 50 2.40 2.41 -11.99
N LYS A 51 2.53 1.07 -12.11
CA LYS A 51 3.75 0.34 -12.48
C LYS A 51 4.98 0.85 -11.73
N PRO A 52 4.95 0.87 -10.39
CA PRO A 52 6.05 1.39 -9.60
C PRO A 52 7.28 0.48 -9.72
N ARG A 53 8.48 1.06 -9.53
CA ARG A 53 9.74 0.30 -9.44
C ARG A 53 9.88 -0.44 -8.11
N ALA A 54 9.22 0.07 -7.06
CA ALA A 54 9.22 -0.53 -5.74
C ALA A 54 7.93 -0.18 -5.00
N VAL A 55 7.51 -1.07 -4.12
CA VAL A 55 6.41 -0.86 -3.18
C VAL A 55 7.01 -0.87 -1.78
N VAL A 56 6.72 0.19 -1.02
CA VAL A 56 7.15 0.34 0.37
C VAL A 56 5.89 0.38 1.21
N VAL A 57 5.75 -0.58 2.12
CA VAL A 57 4.65 -0.65 3.08
C VAL A 57 5.22 -0.30 4.44
N ASP A 58 4.56 0.60 5.17
CA ASP A 58 4.87 0.79 6.58
C ASP A 58 4.50 -0.50 7.32
N GLY A 59 5.52 -1.25 7.70
CA GLY A 59 5.40 -2.61 8.21
C GLY A 59 5.19 -2.67 9.73
N ASP A 60 5.33 -1.55 10.44
CA ASP A 60 5.16 -1.56 11.89
C ASP A 60 3.69 -1.86 12.25
N GLY A 61 3.49 -2.67 13.28
CA GLY A 61 2.17 -3.16 13.68
C GLY A 61 1.41 -3.93 12.59
N LEU A 62 0.49 -3.26 11.89
CA LEU A 62 -0.52 -3.86 11.02
C LEU A 62 0.00 -4.20 9.61
N GLY A 63 1.03 -3.50 9.14
CA GLY A 63 1.49 -3.59 7.76
C GLY A 63 2.16 -4.90 7.39
N ALA A 64 2.67 -5.66 8.36
CA ALA A 64 3.26 -6.98 8.13
C ALA A 64 2.28 -7.92 7.39
N GLY A 65 1.00 -7.91 7.77
CA GLY A 65 -0.03 -8.72 7.11
C GLY A 65 -0.27 -8.31 5.65
N VAL A 66 -0.11 -7.02 5.32
CA VAL A 66 -0.18 -6.54 3.93
C VAL A 66 1.04 -7.01 3.14
N VAL A 67 2.25 -6.94 3.74
CA VAL A 67 3.49 -7.40 3.10
C VAL A 67 3.43 -8.89 2.76
N ASP A 68 2.96 -9.74 3.68
CA ASP A 68 2.85 -11.18 3.45
C ASP A 68 1.89 -11.49 2.30
N GLN A 69 0.74 -10.82 2.26
CA GLN A 69 -0.24 -10.95 1.18
C GLN A 69 0.35 -10.51 -0.17
N LEU A 70 1.06 -9.38 -0.20
CA LEU A 70 1.69 -8.89 -1.43
C LEU A 70 2.77 -9.85 -1.93
N ARG A 71 3.61 -10.41 -1.04
CA ARG A 71 4.62 -11.41 -1.42
C ARG A 71 4.02 -12.70 -1.96
N ALA A 72 2.91 -13.15 -1.37
CA ALA A 72 2.24 -14.39 -1.78
C ALA A 72 1.53 -14.26 -3.14
N ARG A 73 1.09 -13.05 -3.50
CA ARG A 73 0.16 -12.82 -4.61
C ARG A 73 0.77 -12.03 -5.76
N VAL A 74 1.82 -11.28 -5.48
CA VAL A 74 2.56 -10.50 -6.46
C VAL A 74 3.95 -11.12 -6.57
N GLN A 75 4.16 -11.86 -7.65
CA GLN A 75 5.53 -12.15 -8.10
C GLN A 75 6.11 -10.84 -8.62
N VAL A 76 6.85 -10.14 -7.78
CA VAL A 76 7.72 -9.06 -8.25
C VAL A 76 9.07 -9.68 -8.59
N LEU A 77 9.45 -9.51 -9.86
CA LEU A 77 10.77 -9.69 -10.46
C LEU A 77 11.90 -9.05 -9.64
#